data_AF-A0A534P5F0-F1
#
_entry.id   AF-A0A534P5F0-F1
#
_cell.length_a   1.000
_cell.length_b   1.000
_cell.length_c   1.000
_cell.angle_alpha   90.00
_cell.angle_beta   90.00
_cell.angle_gamma   90.00
#
_symmetry.space_group_name_H-M   'P 1'
#
loop_
_entity.id
_entity.type
_entity.pdbx_description
1 polymer ?
#
loop_
_entity_poly.entity_id
_entity_poly.type
_entity_poly.pdbx_seq_one_letter_code
_entity_poly.pdbx_strand_id
1 'polypeptide(L)' 'MDNLSRKNGDRASRLELIGRVQLAYEHLRDTMQRYREDSRPRARIAIAAAKRRLSMLNRALALLALEVAAQPEAA' A
#
# COMPACT_ATOMS: atom_id res chain seq x y z
N MET A 1 18.42 4.37 -26.04
CA MET A 1 17.77 3.10 -25.63
C MET A 1 17.08 3.23 -24.26
N ASP A 2 16.81 4.46 -23.81
CA ASP A 2 16.64 4.78 -22.39
C ASP A 2 15.18 4.72 -21.90
N ASN A 3 14.22 4.85 -22.83
CA ASN A 3 12.78 4.81 -22.52
C ASN A 3 12.28 3.42 -22.05
N LEU A 4 12.85 2.34 -22.57
CA LEU A 4 12.48 0.97 -22.18
C LEU A 4 12.92 0.64 -20.75
N SER A 5 14.11 1.10 -20.36
CA SER A 5 14.65 0.88 -19.01
C SER A 5 13.84 1.64 -17.96
N ARG A 6 13.46 2.89 -18.26
CA ARG A 6 12.61 3.72 -17.37
C ARG A 6 11.21 3.14 -17.18
N LYS A 7 10.57 2.65 -18.26
CA LYS A 7 9.24 2.02 -18.22
C LYS A 7 9.22 0.71 -17.41
N ASN A 8 10.30 -0.07 -17.49
CA ASN A 8 10.44 -1.31 -16.72
C ASN A 8 10.69 -1.04 -15.22
N GLY A 9 11.49 -0.02 -14.88
CA GLY A 9 11.70 0.40 -13.49
C GLY A 9 10.43 0.91 -12.81
N ASP A 10 9.61 1.66 -13.56
CA ASP A 10 8.31 2.14 -13.09
C ASP A 10 7.33 0.97 -12.85
N ARG A 11 7.23 0.03 -13.79
CA ARG A 11 6.41 -1.18 -13.60
C ARG A 11 6.83 -2.01 -12.38
N ALA A 12 8.13 -2.21 -12.18
CA ALA A 12 8.65 -2.93 -11.01
C ALA A 12 8.28 -2.23 -9.70
N SER A 13 8.43 -0.90 -9.65
CA SER A 13 8.11 -0.08 -8.48
C SER A 13 6.62 -0.13 -8.12
N ARG A 14 5.74 -0.15 -9.13
CA ARG A 14 4.29 -0.32 -8.93
C ARG A 14 3.94 -1.68 -8.35
N LEU A 15 4.50 -2.76 -8.91
CA LEU A 15 4.29 -4.12 -8.41
C LEU A 15 4.76 -4.27 -6.96
N GLU A 16 5.91 -3.68 -6.63
CA GLU A 16 6.42 -3.66 -5.27
C GLU A 16 5.46 -2.92 -4.32
N LEU A 17 4.92 -1.77 -4.72
CA LEU A 17 3.96 -1.04 -3.89
C LEU A 17 2.68 -1.84 -3.65
N ILE A 18 2.17 -2.54 -4.67
CA ILE A 18 1.01 -3.44 -4.53
C ILE A 18 1.30 -4.52 -3.49
N GLY A 19 2.47 -5.17 -3.57
CA GLY A 19 2.87 -6.19 -2.59
C GLY A 19 2.98 -5.62 -1.17
N ARG A 20 3.55 -4.41 -1.01
CA ARG A 20 3.65 -3.72 0.28
C ARG A 20 2.26 -3.38 0.86
N VAL A 21 1.30 -3.00 0.02
CA VAL A 21 -0.10 -2.77 0.43
C VAL A 21 -0.74 -4.06 0.93
N GLN A 22 -0.60 -5.16 0.17
CA GLN A 22 -1.12 -6.47 0.56
C GLN A 22 -0.57 -6.92 1.92
N LEU A 23 0.74 -6.83 2.11
CA LEU A 23 1.38 -7.17 3.38
C LEU A 23 0.89 -6.29 4.54
N ALA A 24 0.66 -5.00 4.30
CA ALA A 24 0.13 -4.11 5.32
C ALA A 24 -1.32 -4.43 5.69
N TYR A 25 -2.12 -4.90 4.72
CA TYR A 25 -3.48 -5.37 4.96
C TYR A 25 -3.49 -6.64 5.80
N GLU A 26 -2.67 -7.63 5.46
CA GLU A 26 -2.51 -8.86 6.24
C GLU A 26 -2.06 -8.56 7.66
N HIS A 27 -1.07 -7.69 7.82
CA HIS A 27 -0.61 -7.27 9.15
C HIS A 27 -1.72 -6.59 9.97
N LEU A 28 -2.57 -5.76 9.36
CA LEU A 28 -3.72 -5.18 10.04
C LEU A 28 -4.73 -6.27 10.45
N ARG A 29 -5.07 -7.18 9.54
CA ARG A 29 -5.98 -8.30 9.81
C ARG A 29 -5.49 -9.14 10.99
N ASP A 30 -4.22 -9.52 10.96
CA ASP A 30 -3.60 -10.35 11.99
C ASP A 30 -3.51 -9.60 13.32
N THR A 31 -3.22 -8.30 13.30
CA THR A 31 -3.23 -7.43 14.49
C THR A 31 -4.63 -7.34 15.10
N MET A 32 -5.66 -7.15 14.27
CA MET A 32 -7.05 -7.11 14.72
C MET A 32 -7.52 -8.46 15.27
N GLN A 33 -7.11 -9.57 14.64
CA GLN A 33 -7.42 -10.91 15.12
C GLN A 33 -6.74 -11.20 16.47
N ARG A 34 -5.46 -10.85 16.61
CA ARG A 34 -4.68 -11.02 17.84
C ARG A 34 -5.29 -10.27 19.02
N TYR A 35 -5.81 -9.07 18.79
CA TYR A 35 -6.37 -8.21 19.82
C TYR A 35 -7.90 -8.19 19.82
N ARG A 36 -8.56 -9.17 19.19
CA ARG A 36 -10.03 -9.20 19.04
C ARG A 36 -10.78 -9.05 20.36
N GLU A 37 -10.25 -9.67 21.42
CA GLU A 37 -10.83 -9.66 22.76
C GLU A 37 -10.08 -8.73 23.74
N ASP A 38 -8.97 -8.11 23.28
CA ASP A 38 -8.12 -7.26 24.11
C ASP A 38 -8.48 -5.79 23.94
N SER A 39 -9.22 -5.24 24.91
CA SER A 39 -9.58 -3.83 24.95
C SER A 39 -8.51 -2.90 25.56
N ARG A 40 -7.31 -3.41 25.88
CA ARG A 40 -6.27 -2.62 26.55
C ARG A 40 -5.76 -1.47 25.66
N PRO A 41 -5.28 -0.36 26.24
CA PRO A 41 -4.75 0.77 25.49
C PRO A 41 -3.65 0.40 24.47
N ARG A 42 -2.78 -0.56 24.80
CA ARG A 42 -1.70 -1.03 23.91
C ARG A 42 -2.24 -1.69 22.65
N ALA A 43 -3.29 -2.51 22.76
CA ALA A 43 -3.96 -3.14 21.63
C ALA A 43 -4.54 -2.08 20.67
N ARG A 44 -5.19 -1.05 21.21
CA ARG A 44 -5.74 0.07 20.41
C ARG A 44 -4.64 0.82 19.65
N ILE A 45 -3.50 1.09 20.30
CA ILE A 45 -2.35 1.76 19.69
C ILE A 45 -1.78 0.90 18.55
N ALA A 46 -1.62 -0.41 18.76
CA ALA A 46 -1.12 -1.32 17.73
C ALA A 46 -2.04 -1.37 16.49
N ILE A 47 -3.35 -1.48 16.71
CA ILE A 47 -4.35 -1.44 15.62
C ILE A 47 -4.31 -0.09 14.89
N ALA A 48 -4.23 1.03 15.63
CA ALA A 48 -4.17 2.36 15.02
C ALA A 48 -2.90 2.54 14.17
N ALA A 49 -1.75 2.05 14.64
CA ALA A 49 -0.50 2.07 13.88
C ALA A 49 -0.59 1.23 12.60
N ALA A 50 -1.17 0.02 12.68
CA ALA A 50 -1.38 -0.84 11.51
C ALA A 50 -2.34 -0.19 10.48
N LYS A 51 -3.46 0.40 10.94
CA LYS A 51 -4.38 1.16 10.08
C LYS A 51 -3.70 2.35 9.41
N ARG A 52 -2.88 3.11 10.15
CA ARG A 52 -2.14 4.24 9.59
C ARG A 52 -1.17 3.78 8.51
N ARG A 53 -0.42 2.70 8.74
CA ARG A 53 0.50 2.14 7.74
C ARG A 53 -0.24 1.74 6.46
N LEU A 54 -1.35 1.02 6.58
CA LEU A 54 -2.18 0.63 5.42
C LEU A 54 -2.70 1.86 4.68
N SER A 55 -3.23 2.86 5.40
CA SER A 55 -3.76 4.08 4.80
C SER A 55 -2.71 4.85 4.00
N MET A 56 -1.48 4.97 4.50
CA MET A 56 -0.38 5.63 3.78
C MET A 56 -0.03 4.90 2.49
N LEU A 57 0.06 3.57 2.54
CA LEU A 57 0.39 2.76 1.36
C LEU A 57 -0.75 2.76 0.33
N ASN A 58 -2.01 2.68 0.78
CA ASN A 58 -3.17 2.83 -0.10
C ASN A 58 -3.21 4.20 -0.78
N ARG A 59 -2.86 5.27 -0.06
CA ARG A 59 -2.80 6.61 -0.65
C ARG A 59 -1.69 6.70 -1.71
N ALA A 60 -0.52 6.15 -1.45
CA ALA A 60 0.56 6.08 -2.44
C ALA A 60 0.12 5.30 -3.68
N LEU A 61 -0.57 4.18 -3.51
CA LEU A 61 -1.10 3.38 -4.62
C LEU A 61 -2.15 4.15 -5.43
N ALA A 62 -3.04 4.87 -4.75
CA ALA A 62 -4.06 5.70 -5.41
C ALA A 62 -3.42 6.83 -6.24
N LEU A 63 -2.37 7.48 -5.72
CA LEU A 63 -1.64 8.50 -6.48
C LEU A 63 -1.00 7.92 -7.76
N LEU A 64 -0.35 6.75 -7.67
CA LEU A 64 0.18 6.09 -8.86
C LEU A 64 -0.91 5.70 -9.85
N ALA A 65 -2.06 5.22 -9.38
CA ALA A 65 -3.19 4.90 -10.26
C ALA A 65 -3.72 6.14 -10.99
N LEU A 66 -3.79 7.29 -10.30
CA LEU A 66 -4.17 8.57 -10.90
C LEU A 66 -3.14 9.07 -11.92
N GLU A 67 -1.84 8.93 -11.64
CA GLU A 67 -0.77 9.26 -12.58
C GLU A 67 -0.86 8.42 -13.86
N VAL A 68 -1.13 7.12 -13.73
CA VAL A 68 -1.32 6.22 -14.87
C VAL A 68 -2.57 6.61 -15.68
N ALA A 69 -3.68 6.96 -15.01
CA ALA A 69 -4.91 7.40 -15.67
C ALA A 69 -4.78 8.77 -16.35
N ALA A 70 -3.87 9.63 -15.86
CA ALA A 70 -3.59 10.95 -16.42
C ALA A 70 -2.58 10.92 -17.58
N GLN A 71 -1.93 9.78 -17.85
CA GLN A 71 -1.14 9.62 -19.06
C GLN A 71 -2.11 9.66 -20.25
N PRO A 72 -1.96 10.61 -21.19
CA PRO A 72 -2.77 10.59 -22.41
C PRO A 72 -2.50 9.25 -23.10
N GLU A 73 -3.57 8.54 -23.46
CA GLU A 73 -3.49 7.39 -24.34
C GLU A 73 -2.67 7.84 -25.56
N ALA A 74 -1.43 7.34 -25.66
CA ALA A 74 -0.70 7.44 -26.90
C ALA A 74 -1.52 6.61 -27.90
N ALA A 75 -2.12 7.33 -28.86
CA ALA A 75 -2.98 6.86 -29.93
C ALA A 75 -2.54 5.53 -30.57
#